data_AF-A0A6G3SPC4-F1
#
_entry.id   AF-A0A6G3SPC4-F1
#
_cell.length_a   1.000
_cell.length_b   1.000
_cell.length_c   1.000
_cell.angle_alpha   90.00
_cell.angle_beta   90.00
_cell.angle_gamma   90.00
#
_symmetry.space_group_name_H-M   'P 1'
#
loop_
_entity.id
_entity.type
_entity.pdbx_description
1 polymer ?
#
loop_
_entity_poly.entity_id
_entity_poly.type
_entity_poly.pdbx_seq_one_letter_code
_entity_poly.pdbx_strand_id
1 'polypeptide(L)'
;PRWRRQLAELPAPVPRNRPDRFRYAGDLLELYRLLLRLPAIEPVGPPPGAAADRLHRPPAADEPRMLTRIRALLAKAEATGFPEEAEALTAKAQELMARHSIDEALLAARTHSRETPGACRIGVEPPYESARAILLDAVASANRCRAVWNDDLGFTTVVGFEPDLEAVELLFTSLLVQGTAAMTRAEAGQRAGGRKRTKTFRQAFWMGYAQRLGRRLADGAERATAAA
;
A
#
# COMPACT_ATOMS: atom_id res chain seq x y z
N PRO A 1 6.97 11.20 -10.93
CA PRO A 1 6.73 10.27 -9.79
C PRO A 1 7.12 10.96 -8.47
N ARG A 2 6.45 10.63 -7.36
CA ARG A 2 6.62 11.29 -6.05
C ARG A 2 8.07 11.29 -5.57
N TRP A 3 8.82 10.21 -5.82
CA TRP A 3 10.23 10.09 -5.46
C TRP A 3 11.14 11.16 -6.09
N ARG A 4 10.87 11.61 -7.33
CA ARG A 4 11.62 12.73 -7.95
C ARG A 4 11.34 14.06 -7.28
N ARG A 5 10.10 14.27 -6.82
CA ARG A 5 9.68 15.48 -6.13
C ARG A 5 10.25 15.51 -4.71
N GLN A 6 10.24 14.37 -4.02
CA GLN A 6 10.91 14.18 -2.74
C GLN A 6 12.42 14.41 -2.84
N LEU A 7 13.09 13.92 -3.90
CA LEU A 7 14.50 14.24 -4.17
C LEU A 7 14.76 15.73 -4.38
N ALA A 8 13.81 16.48 -4.94
CA ALA A 8 13.91 17.92 -5.13
C ALA A 8 13.54 18.72 -3.87
N GLU A 9 12.70 18.14 -3.00
CA GLU A 9 12.33 18.68 -1.69
C GLU A 9 13.39 18.37 -0.62
N LEU A 10 14.27 17.38 -0.86
CA LEU A 10 15.47 17.24 -0.06
C LEU A 10 16.24 18.56 -0.14
N PRO A 11 16.68 19.10 1.00
CA PRO A 11 17.51 20.30 0.99
C PRO A 11 18.68 20.06 0.04
N ALA A 12 18.99 21.05 -0.80
CA ALA A 12 20.16 21.00 -1.67
C ALA A 12 21.34 20.48 -0.83
N PRO A 13 22.11 19.48 -1.32
CA PRO A 13 23.23 18.97 -0.56
C PRO A 13 24.04 20.18 -0.15
N VAL A 14 24.15 20.39 1.17
CA VAL A 14 24.80 21.57 1.74
C VAL A 14 26.10 21.72 0.96
N PRO A 15 26.35 22.85 0.28
CA PRO A 15 27.57 23.01 -0.49
C PRO A 15 28.69 22.61 0.45
N ARG A 16 29.50 21.63 0.05
CA ARG A 16 30.57 21.06 0.88
C ARG A 16 31.60 22.16 1.15
N ASN A 17 31.29 23.14 1.99
CA ASN A 17 32.23 23.65 2.96
C ASN A 17 32.66 22.39 3.68
N ARG A 18 33.92 21.95 3.43
CA ARG A 18 34.48 20.72 4.00
C ARG A 18 33.90 20.57 5.41
N PRO A 19 33.01 19.60 5.66
CA PRO A 19 32.64 19.31 7.03
C PRO A 19 33.96 19.16 7.77
N ASP A 20 34.10 19.84 8.91
CA ASP A 20 35.25 19.65 9.78
C ASP A 20 35.57 18.16 9.78
N ARG A 21 36.81 17.79 9.44
CA ARG A 21 37.22 16.40 9.16
C ARG A 21 36.76 15.45 10.26
N PHE A 22 36.65 15.96 11.49
CA PHE A 22 36.15 15.25 12.65
C PHE A 22 34.63 14.98 12.60
N ARG A 23 33.80 15.94 12.18
CA ARG A 23 32.35 15.72 11.97
C ARG A 23 32.09 14.73 10.86
N TYR A 24 32.79 14.87 9.73
CA TYR A 24 32.66 13.92 8.62
C TYR A 24 33.06 12.50 9.04
N ALA A 25 34.19 12.35 9.73
CA ALA A 25 34.61 11.06 10.27
C ALA A 25 33.59 10.53 11.28
N GLY A 26 33.01 11.39 12.12
CA GLY A 26 31.93 11.04 13.05
C GLY A 26 30.70 10.51 12.33
N ASP A 27 30.13 11.27 11.39
CA ASP A 27 28.95 10.90 10.61
C ASP A 27 29.19 9.59 9.84
N LEU A 28 30.39 9.42 9.25
CA LEU A 28 30.76 8.22 8.52
C LEU A 28 30.88 7.00 9.44
N LEU A 29 31.48 7.14 10.62
CA LEU A 29 31.55 6.08 11.62
C LEU A 29 30.17 5.72 12.18
N GLU A 30 29.31 6.72 12.42
CA GLU A 30 27.92 6.49 12.83
C GLU A 30 27.14 5.74 11.76
N LEU A 31 27.29 6.15 10.49
CA LEU A 31 26.68 5.45 9.36
C LEU A 31 27.19 4.01 9.24
N TYR A 32 28.51 3.78 9.28
CA TYR A 32 29.06 2.42 9.25
C TYR A 32 28.56 1.59 10.43
N ARG A 33 28.49 2.16 11.63
CA ARG A 33 27.97 1.47 12.81
C ARG A 33 26.49 1.11 12.66
N LEU A 34 25.69 1.97 12.03
CA LEU A 34 24.29 1.67 11.70
C LEU A 34 24.20 0.56 10.66
N LEU A 35 24.96 0.67 9.56
CA LEU A 35 24.97 -0.33 8.49
C LEU A 35 25.41 -1.71 8.97
N LEU A 36 26.41 -1.78 9.86
CA LEU A 36 26.89 -3.03 10.45
C LEU A 36 25.92 -3.64 11.47
N ARG A 37 24.97 -2.86 12.01
CA ARG A 37 23.97 -3.32 12.99
C ARG A 37 22.60 -3.57 12.39
N LEU A 38 22.36 -3.16 11.15
CA LEU A 38 21.10 -3.46 10.47
C LEU A 38 20.95 -4.98 10.35
N PRO A 39 19.79 -5.53 10.73
CA PRO A 39 19.54 -6.95 10.53
C PRO A 39 19.60 -7.25 9.02
N ALA A 40 20.11 -8.43 8.67
CA ALA A 40 19.99 -8.92 7.30
C ALA A 40 18.49 -9.11 7.00
N ILE A 41 18.02 -8.47 5.94
CA ILE A 41 16.63 -8.58 5.50
C ILE A 41 16.63 -9.43 4.23
N GLU A 42 15.80 -10.48 4.22
CA GLU A 42 15.66 -11.34 3.05
C GLU A 42 15.25 -10.51 1.81
N PRO A 43 15.92 -10.63 0.66
CA PRO A 43 15.49 -9.94 -0.54
C PRO A 43 14.13 -10.49 -1.00
N VAL A 44 13.14 -9.61 -1.09
CA VAL A 44 11.77 -9.93 -1.49
C VAL A 44 11.57 -9.77 -3.02
N GLY A 45 12.59 -9.24 -3.68
CA GLY A 45 12.62 -9.03 -5.11
C GLY A 45 13.99 -8.49 -5.52
N PRO A 46 14.14 -8.17 -6.80
CA PRO A 46 15.34 -7.53 -7.30
C PRO A 46 15.61 -6.20 -6.55
N PRO A 47 16.88 -5.86 -6.30
CA PRO A 47 17.21 -4.66 -5.55
C PRO A 47 16.71 -3.41 -6.28
N PRO A 48 16.36 -2.32 -5.57
CA PRO A 48 15.99 -1.05 -6.18
C PRO A 48 17.04 -0.61 -7.22
N GLY A 49 16.61 -0.33 -8.44
CA GLY A 49 17.50 0.04 -9.56
C GLY A 49 17.93 -1.11 -10.47
N ALA A 50 17.69 -2.36 -10.11
CA ALA A 50 17.70 -3.47 -11.07
C ALA A 50 16.44 -3.40 -11.96
N ALA A 51 16.54 -3.82 -13.22
CA ALA A 51 15.52 -3.66 -14.27
C ALA A 51 14.24 -4.52 -14.10
N ALA A 52 13.73 -4.64 -12.88
CA ALA A 52 12.57 -5.45 -12.55
C ALA A 52 11.66 -4.76 -11.51
N ASP A 53 11.48 -3.45 -11.65
CA ASP A 53 10.44 -2.72 -10.94
C ASP A 53 9.11 -2.89 -11.69
N ARG A 54 8.42 -4.01 -11.42
CA ARG A 54 7.05 -4.26 -11.92
C ARG A 54 6.01 -3.52 -11.06
N LEU A 55 6.24 -3.47 -9.75
CA LEU A 55 5.33 -2.93 -8.74
C LEU A 55 5.07 -1.41 -8.92
N HIS A 56 6.03 -0.65 -9.45
CA HIS A 56 5.85 0.77 -9.78
C HIS A 56 5.78 1.08 -11.28
N ARG A 57 5.55 0.07 -12.13
CA ARG A 57 5.47 0.29 -13.57
C ARG A 57 4.16 1.00 -13.92
N PRO A 58 4.20 2.14 -14.64
CA PRO A 58 3.00 2.70 -15.25
C PRO A 58 2.35 1.63 -16.16
N PRO A 59 1.02 1.67 -16.33
CA PRO A 59 0.28 0.68 -17.11
C PRO A 59 0.94 0.46 -18.47
N ALA A 60 1.32 -0.79 -18.77
CA ALA A 60 1.89 -1.14 -20.07
C ALA A 60 0.80 -1.05 -21.15
N ALA A 61 1.18 -0.77 -22.40
CA ALA A 61 0.21 -0.69 -23.51
C ALA A 61 -0.57 -2.00 -23.70
N ASP A 62 0.02 -3.13 -23.32
CA ASP A 62 -0.55 -4.48 -23.43
C ASP A 62 -1.18 -4.99 -22.12
N GLU A 63 -1.43 -4.10 -21.16
CA GLU A 63 -1.98 -4.51 -19.87
C GLU A 63 -3.40 -5.08 -20.01
N PRO A 64 -3.77 -6.13 -19.25
CA PRO A 64 -5.11 -6.68 -19.28
C PRO A 64 -6.17 -5.59 -19.12
N ARG A 65 -7.15 -5.56 -20.03
CA ARG A 65 -8.26 -4.60 -20.01
C ARG A 65 -8.96 -4.53 -18.64
N MET A 66 -8.92 -5.62 -17.89
CA MET A 66 -9.46 -5.71 -16.54
C MET A 66 -8.73 -4.81 -15.54
N LEU A 67 -7.38 -4.80 -15.51
CA LEU A 67 -6.60 -3.96 -14.60
C LEU A 67 -6.82 -2.48 -14.89
N THR A 68 -6.89 -2.08 -16.16
CA THR A 68 -7.26 -0.72 -16.57
C THR A 68 -8.65 -0.32 -16.03
N ARG A 69 -9.62 -1.23 -16.09
CA ARG A 69 -10.97 -1.00 -15.56
C ARG A 69 -10.99 -0.88 -14.03
N ILE A 70 -10.21 -1.72 -13.34
CA ILE A 70 -10.07 -1.68 -11.88
C ILE A 70 -9.47 -0.33 -11.46
N ARG A 71 -8.38 0.10 -12.08
CA ARG A 71 -7.77 1.42 -11.82
C ARG A 71 -8.74 2.56 -12.08
N ALA A 72 -9.53 2.49 -13.16
CA ALA A 72 -10.53 3.51 -13.46
C ALA A 72 -11.65 3.59 -12.41
N LEU A 73 -12.11 2.46 -11.88
CA LEU A 73 -13.10 2.41 -10.79
C LEU A 73 -12.54 3.02 -9.51
N LEU A 74 -11.30 2.68 -9.15
CA LEU A 74 -10.63 3.21 -7.96
C LEU A 74 -10.35 4.71 -8.08
N ALA A 75 -9.88 5.18 -9.25
CA ALA A 75 -9.71 6.60 -9.51
C ALA A 75 -11.04 7.36 -9.38
N LYS A 76 -12.15 6.77 -9.82
CA LYS A 76 -13.48 7.36 -9.64
C LYS A 76 -13.90 7.37 -8.16
N ALA A 77 -13.60 6.31 -7.41
CA ALA A 77 -13.87 6.23 -5.96
C ALA A 77 -13.07 7.28 -5.17
N GLU A 78 -11.84 7.56 -5.59
CA GLU A 78 -10.99 8.61 -5.01
C GLU A 78 -11.50 10.02 -5.32
N ALA A 79 -12.02 10.23 -6.53
CA ALA A 79 -12.49 11.54 -6.98
C ALA A 79 -13.85 11.95 -6.41
N THR A 80 -14.72 10.99 -6.06
CA THR A 80 -16.08 11.31 -5.61
C THR A 80 -16.12 11.92 -4.19
N GLY A 81 -17.04 12.85 -4.00
CA GLY A 81 -17.38 13.42 -2.70
C GLY A 81 -18.40 12.60 -1.92
N PHE A 82 -19.04 11.62 -2.55
CA PHE A 82 -20.14 10.83 -1.98
C PHE A 82 -19.61 9.51 -1.41
N PRO A 83 -19.69 9.29 -0.07
CA PRO A 83 -19.14 8.09 0.55
C PRO A 83 -19.74 6.79 0.03
N GLU A 84 -21.05 6.76 -0.19
CA GLU A 84 -21.77 5.58 -0.69
C GLU A 84 -21.35 5.21 -2.12
N GLU A 85 -21.09 6.22 -2.97
CA GLU A 85 -20.58 5.98 -4.33
C GLU A 85 -19.14 5.44 -4.29
N ALA A 86 -18.26 6.02 -3.47
CA ALA A 86 -16.89 5.54 -3.30
C ALA A 86 -16.85 4.08 -2.82
N GLU A 87 -17.73 3.74 -1.88
CA GLU A 87 -17.89 2.39 -1.36
C GLU A 87 -18.38 1.42 -2.45
N ALA A 88 -19.39 1.80 -3.23
CA ALA A 88 -19.92 0.96 -4.31
C ALA A 88 -18.87 0.74 -5.43
N LEU A 89 -18.12 1.78 -5.79
CA LEU A 89 -17.06 1.68 -6.80
C LEU A 89 -15.90 0.80 -6.33
N THR A 90 -15.49 0.94 -5.07
CA THR A 90 -14.44 0.12 -4.47
C THR A 90 -14.88 -1.34 -4.35
N ALA A 91 -16.12 -1.60 -3.94
CA ALA A 91 -16.67 -2.95 -3.92
C ALA A 91 -16.69 -3.58 -5.32
N LYS A 92 -17.05 -2.80 -6.35
CA LYS A 92 -17.01 -3.30 -7.74
C LYS A 92 -15.59 -3.57 -8.22
N ALA A 93 -14.62 -2.72 -7.85
CA ALA A 93 -13.23 -2.94 -8.15
C ALA A 93 -12.71 -4.24 -7.50
N GLN A 94 -13.04 -4.48 -6.23
CA GLN A 94 -12.68 -5.71 -5.53
C GLN A 94 -13.30 -6.96 -6.19
N GLU A 95 -14.57 -6.89 -6.61
CA GLU A 95 -15.22 -7.98 -7.33
C GLU A 95 -14.48 -8.32 -8.64
N LEU A 96 -14.04 -7.30 -9.39
CA LEU A 96 -13.26 -7.51 -10.61
C LEU A 96 -11.85 -8.05 -10.32
N MET A 97 -11.19 -7.60 -9.26
CA MET A 97 -9.90 -8.14 -8.80
C MET A 97 -10.03 -9.63 -8.45
N ALA A 98 -11.07 -10.01 -7.70
CA ALA A 98 -11.33 -11.39 -7.33
C ALA A 98 -11.53 -12.29 -8.56
N ARG A 99 -12.34 -11.85 -9.53
CA ARG A 99 -12.55 -12.57 -10.79
C ARG A 99 -11.26 -12.72 -11.58
N HIS A 100 -10.49 -11.64 -11.72
CA HIS A 100 -9.23 -11.67 -12.45
C HIS A 100 -8.26 -12.68 -11.86
N SER A 101 -8.11 -12.69 -10.54
CA SER A 101 -7.23 -13.66 -9.85
C SER A 101 -7.70 -15.10 -10.04
N ILE A 102 -9.01 -15.36 -9.98
CA ILE A 102 -9.56 -16.70 -10.28
C ILE A 102 -9.25 -17.11 -11.71
N ASP A 103 -9.43 -16.20 -12.68
CA ASP A 103 -9.13 -16.45 -14.10
C ASP A 103 -7.64 -16.80 -14.30
N GLU A 104 -6.72 -16.06 -13.65
CA GLU A 104 -5.28 -16.35 -13.67
C GLU A 104 -4.95 -17.68 -12.99
N ALA A 105 -5.58 -18.00 -11.86
CA ALA A 105 -5.40 -19.29 -11.19
C ALA A 105 -5.89 -20.47 -12.05
N LEU A 106 -7.03 -20.32 -12.72
CA LEU A 106 -7.56 -21.32 -13.67
C LEU A 106 -6.68 -21.45 -14.92
N LEU A 107 -6.06 -20.36 -15.36
CA LEU A 107 -5.10 -20.37 -16.45
C LEU A 107 -3.82 -21.13 -16.05
N ALA A 108 -3.25 -20.79 -14.89
CA ALA A 108 -2.07 -21.43 -14.32
C ALA A 108 -2.27 -22.94 -14.12
N ALA A 109 -3.45 -23.35 -13.64
CA ALA A 109 -3.81 -24.76 -13.48
C ALA A 109 -3.86 -25.51 -14.84
N ARG A 110 -4.43 -24.89 -15.88
CA ARG A 110 -4.52 -25.49 -17.22
C ARG A 110 -3.16 -25.61 -17.90
N THR A 111 -2.30 -24.60 -17.73
CA THR A 111 -0.96 -24.58 -18.33
C THR A 111 0.09 -25.34 -17.51
N HIS A 112 -0.30 -25.91 -16.36
CA HIS A 112 0.62 -26.56 -15.41
C HIS A 112 1.78 -25.64 -15.02
N SER A 113 1.47 -24.35 -14.79
CA SER A 113 2.46 -23.35 -14.42
C SER A 113 3.18 -23.77 -13.14
N ARG A 114 4.50 -23.55 -13.10
CA ARG A 114 5.35 -23.79 -11.92
C ARG A 114 5.57 -22.53 -11.09
N GLU A 115 4.69 -21.55 -11.24
CA GLU A 115 4.74 -20.32 -10.46
C GLU A 115 4.63 -20.62 -8.96
N THR A 116 5.55 -20.03 -8.21
CA THR A 116 5.56 -20.06 -6.76
C THR A 116 5.16 -18.69 -6.23
N PRO A 117 4.53 -18.61 -5.04
CA PRO A 117 4.24 -17.33 -4.40
C PRO A 117 5.50 -16.46 -4.30
N GLY A 118 5.36 -15.20 -4.71
CA GLY A 118 6.35 -14.16 -4.49
C GLY A 118 6.06 -13.39 -3.22
N ALA A 119 6.77 -12.29 -3.04
CA ALA A 119 6.48 -11.34 -1.99
C ALA A 119 6.71 -9.90 -2.48
N CYS A 120 6.08 -8.93 -1.82
CA CYS A 120 6.39 -7.51 -1.97
C CYS A 120 6.48 -6.84 -0.60
N ARG A 121 7.19 -5.71 -0.52
CA ARG A 121 7.25 -4.87 0.68
C ARG A 121 6.49 -3.58 0.44
N ILE A 122 5.52 -3.31 1.30
CA ILE A 122 4.73 -2.09 1.26
C ILE A 122 5.07 -1.29 2.51
N GLY A 123 5.62 -0.08 2.30
CA GLY A 123 5.92 0.84 3.38
C GLY A 123 4.65 1.33 4.06
N VAL A 124 4.64 1.37 5.39
CA VAL A 124 3.54 1.93 6.16
C VAL A 124 4.10 3.10 6.97
N GLU A 125 3.99 4.29 6.38
CA GLU A 125 4.57 5.50 6.95
C GLU A 125 3.81 5.94 8.21
N PRO A 126 4.51 6.47 9.24
CA PRO A 126 3.88 7.23 10.30
C PRO A 126 3.20 8.50 9.77
N PRO A 127 2.19 9.05 10.47
CA PRO A 127 1.55 8.53 11.68
C PRO A 127 0.44 7.50 11.39
N TYR A 128 0.06 6.75 12.43
CA TYR A 128 -1.04 5.76 12.43
C TYR A 128 -0.71 4.44 11.72
N GLU A 129 0.58 4.11 11.74
CA GLU A 129 1.18 2.91 11.18
C GLU A 129 0.45 1.63 11.59
N SER A 130 0.11 1.45 12.87
CA SER A 130 -0.61 0.24 13.31
C SER A 130 -1.99 0.09 12.65
N ALA A 131 -2.75 1.18 12.49
CA ALA A 131 -4.06 1.13 11.86
C ALA A 131 -3.96 0.90 10.33
N ARG A 132 -2.94 1.49 9.69
CA ARG A 132 -2.64 1.27 8.27
C ARG A 132 -2.14 -0.15 8.01
N ALA A 133 -1.35 -0.73 8.91
CA ALA A 133 -0.92 -2.12 8.85
C ALA A 133 -2.09 -3.09 9.00
N ILE A 134 -3.04 -2.83 9.92
CA ILE A 134 -4.29 -3.61 10.05
C ILE A 134 -5.12 -3.53 8.75
N LEU A 135 -5.24 -2.34 8.15
CA LEU A 135 -5.93 -2.19 6.88
C LEU A 135 -5.24 -3.00 5.77
N LEU A 136 -3.91 -2.96 5.69
CA LEU A 136 -3.16 -3.73 4.70
C LEU A 136 -3.30 -5.24 4.92
N ASP A 137 -3.28 -5.72 6.16
CA ASP A 137 -3.53 -7.13 6.48
C ASP A 137 -4.93 -7.58 6.03
N ALA A 138 -5.95 -6.76 6.26
CA ALA A 138 -7.30 -7.05 5.79
C ALA A 138 -7.41 -7.07 4.26
N VAL A 139 -6.74 -6.13 3.56
CA VAL A 139 -6.65 -6.10 2.10
C VAL A 139 -5.93 -7.36 1.57
N ALA A 140 -4.80 -7.73 2.17
CA ALA A 140 -4.04 -8.91 1.81
C ALA A 140 -4.88 -10.18 1.97
N SER A 141 -5.52 -10.34 3.13
CA SER A 141 -6.38 -11.49 3.43
C SER A 141 -7.54 -11.63 2.44
N ALA A 142 -8.19 -10.51 2.09
CA ALA A 142 -9.29 -10.49 1.12
C ALA A 142 -8.85 -10.81 -0.33
N ASN A 143 -7.55 -10.73 -0.62
CA ASN A 143 -6.96 -11.04 -1.93
C ASN A 143 -6.06 -12.28 -1.86
N ARG A 144 -6.32 -13.23 -0.96
CA ARG A 144 -5.58 -14.52 -0.83
C ARG A 144 -4.07 -14.38 -0.52
N CYS A 145 -3.62 -13.22 -0.07
CA CYS A 145 -2.27 -12.99 0.39
C CYS A 145 -2.12 -13.20 1.90
N ARG A 146 -0.88 -13.17 2.40
CA ARG A 146 -0.54 -13.07 3.82
C ARG A 146 0.31 -11.84 4.05
N ALA A 147 0.00 -11.06 5.07
CA ALA A 147 0.74 -9.86 5.44
C ALA A 147 1.43 -10.05 6.79
N VAL A 148 2.69 -9.61 6.89
CA VAL A 148 3.46 -9.60 8.14
C VAL A 148 3.99 -8.19 8.37
N TRP A 149 3.52 -7.55 9.44
CA TRP A 149 3.96 -6.21 9.84
C TRP A 149 5.31 -6.27 10.56
N ASN A 150 6.29 -5.51 10.08
CA ASN A 150 7.54 -5.26 10.78
C ASN A 150 7.55 -3.80 11.25
N ASP A 151 7.19 -3.60 12.51
CA ASP A 151 7.05 -2.27 13.13
C ASP A 151 8.38 -1.52 13.19
N ASP A 152 9.45 -2.22 13.60
CA ASP A 152 10.79 -1.65 13.74
C ASP A 152 11.35 -1.09 12.42
N LEU A 153 10.92 -1.65 11.29
CA LEU A 153 11.39 -1.27 9.96
C LEU A 153 10.34 -0.50 9.14
N GLY A 154 9.12 -0.31 9.65
CA GLY A 154 8.09 0.51 9.03
C GLY A 154 7.52 -0.05 7.72
N PHE A 155 7.54 -1.38 7.52
CA PHE A 155 6.94 -2.01 6.33
C PHE A 155 6.20 -3.30 6.65
N THR A 156 5.22 -3.62 5.80
CA THR A 156 4.57 -4.92 5.75
C THR A 156 5.17 -5.74 4.62
N THR A 157 5.54 -6.98 4.90
CA THR A 157 5.85 -7.96 3.85
C THR A 157 4.57 -8.70 3.48
N VAL A 158 4.16 -8.61 2.22
CA VAL A 158 3.01 -9.33 1.68
C VAL A 158 3.51 -10.49 0.84
N VAL A 159 2.97 -11.68 1.07
CA VAL A 159 3.31 -12.92 0.36
C VAL A 159 2.08 -13.44 -0.36
N GLY A 160 2.21 -13.79 -1.64
CA GLY A 160 1.10 -14.20 -2.50
C GLY A 160 1.53 -14.45 -3.94
N PHE A 161 0.57 -14.81 -4.80
CA PHE A 161 0.80 -14.90 -6.24
C PHE A 161 0.79 -13.51 -6.88
N GLU A 162 1.49 -13.36 -8.01
CA GLU A 162 1.69 -12.04 -8.65
C GLU A 162 0.38 -11.26 -8.88
N PRO A 163 -0.71 -11.84 -9.42
CA PRO A 163 -1.96 -11.10 -9.65
C PRO A 163 -2.60 -10.60 -8.35
N ASP A 164 -2.44 -11.37 -7.27
CA ASP A 164 -2.95 -11.03 -5.94
C ASP A 164 -2.09 -9.96 -5.26
N LEU A 165 -0.76 -9.99 -5.44
CA LEU A 165 0.15 -8.95 -4.95
C LEU A 165 -0.14 -7.60 -5.61
N GLU A 166 -0.35 -7.57 -6.93
CA GLU A 166 -0.73 -6.35 -7.66
C GLU A 166 -2.07 -5.80 -7.18
N ALA A 167 -3.06 -6.67 -6.95
CA ALA A 167 -4.36 -6.27 -6.42
C ALA A 167 -4.26 -5.66 -5.01
N VAL A 168 -3.43 -6.23 -4.14
CA VAL A 168 -3.18 -5.72 -2.79
C VAL A 168 -2.56 -4.33 -2.82
N GLU A 169 -1.49 -4.12 -3.58
CA GLU A 169 -0.82 -2.82 -3.67
C GLU A 169 -1.77 -1.75 -4.20
N LEU A 170 -2.49 -2.07 -5.29
CA LEU A 170 -3.39 -1.14 -5.94
C LEU A 170 -4.56 -0.75 -5.02
N LEU A 171 -5.21 -1.74 -4.39
CA LEU A 171 -6.35 -1.50 -3.51
C LEU A 171 -5.92 -0.76 -2.25
N PHE A 172 -4.83 -1.17 -1.60
CA PHE A 172 -4.34 -0.52 -0.39
C PHE A 172 -3.99 0.95 -0.63
N THR A 173 -3.27 1.24 -1.72
CA THR A 173 -2.90 2.61 -2.08
C THR A 173 -4.14 3.48 -2.31
N SER A 174 -5.14 2.97 -3.03
CA SER A 174 -6.40 3.69 -3.24
C SER A 174 -7.14 3.95 -1.92
N LEU A 175 -7.23 2.95 -1.04
CA LEU A 175 -7.89 3.07 0.25
C LEU A 175 -7.18 4.06 1.18
N LEU A 176 -5.87 4.20 1.11
CA LEU A 176 -5.15 5.25 1.86
C LEU A 176 -5.53 6.65 1.40
N VAL A 177 -5.68 6.87 0.08
CA VAL A 177 -6.14 8.14 -0.48
C VAL A 177 -7.57 8.44 -0.03
N GLN A 178 -8.47 7.49 -0.20
CA GLN A 178 -9.88 7.60 0.20
C GLN A 178 -10.02 7.85 1.72
N GLY A 179 -9.31 7.07 2.53
CA GLY A 179 -9.31 7.19 4.00
C GLY A 179 -8.79 8.54 4.47
N THR A 180 -7.73 9.06 3.85
CA THR A 180 -7.19 10.39 4.17
C THR A 180 -8.18 11.51 3.83
N ALA A 181 -8.85 11.41 2.67
CA ALA A 181 -9.88 12.36 2.27
C ALA A 181 -11.09 12.32 3.22
N ALA A 182 -11.58 11.12 3.55
CA ALA A 182 -12.69 10.92 4.48
C ALA A 182 -12.37 11.43 5.89
N MET A 183 -11.17 11.15 6.41
CA MET A 183 -10.68 11.65 7.69
C MET A 183 -10.68 13.19 7.71
N THR A 184 -10.12 13.81 6.67
CA THR A 184 -9.99 15.27 6.57
C THR A 184 -11.35 15.95 6.55
N ARG A 185 -12.32 15.41 5.79
CA ARG A 185 -13.70 15.91 5.75
C ARG A 185 -14.38 15.77 7.12
N ALA A 186 -14.26 14.61 7.77
CA ALA A 186 -14.85 14.40 9.09
C ALA A 186 -14.22 15.30 10.16
N GLU A 187 -12.91 15.53 10.09
CA GLU A 187 -12.18 16.44 10.99
C GLU A 187 -12.63 17.90 10.81
N ALA A 188 -12.90 18.34 9.56
CA ALA A 188 -13.42 19.67 9.29
C ALA A 188 -14.79 19.90 9.96
N GLY A 189 -15.68 18.90 9.91
CA GLY A 189 -16.97 18.95 10.62
C GLY A 189 -16.82 19.04 12.15
N GLN A 190 -15.88 18.28 12.73
CA GLN A 190 -15.60 18.36 14.19
C GLN A 190 -15.07 19.74 14.61
N ARG A 191 -14.22 20.36 13.77
CA ARG A 191 -13.71 21.72 14.02
C ARG A 191 -14.81 22.77 13.96
N ALA A 192 -15.71 22.67 12.98
CA ALA A 192 -16.87 23.56 12.88
C ALA A 192 -17.76 23.48 14.14
N GLY A 193 -17.83 22.30 14.77
CA GLY A 193 -18.50 22.07 16.06
C GLY A 193 -17.69 22.45 17.31
N GLY A 194 -16.57 23.17 17.19
CA GLY A 194 -15.81 23.71 18.33
C GLY A 194 -14.79 22.77 18.98
N ARG A 195 -14.61 21.54 18.49
CA ARG A 195 -13.59 20.61 19.03
C ARG A 195 -12.20 20.91 18.49
N LYS A 196 -11.22 21.04 19.39
CA LYS A 196 -9.83 21.40 19.08
C LYS A 196 -8.83 20.22 19.05
N ARG A 197 -9.15 19.07 19.67
CA ARG A 197 -8.24 17.90 19.72
C ARG A 197 -8.40 17.00 18.49
N THR A 198 -7.32 16.88 17.70
CA THR A 198 -7.35 16.17 16.40
C THR A 198 -6.60 14.84 16.40
N LYS A 199 -5.56 14.67 17.24
CA LYS A 199 -4.74 13.44 17.24
C LYS A 199 -5.55 12.19 17.60
N THR A 200 -6.26 12.21 18.74
CA THR A 200 -7.08 11.08 19.21
C THR A 200 -8.20 10.75 18.22
N PHE A 201 -8.82 11.79 17.62
CA PHE A 201 -9.83 11.62 16.58
C PHE A 201 -9.27 10.90 15.35
N ARG A 202 -8.13 11.35 14.81
CA ARG A 202 -7.51 10.73 13.63
C ARG A 202 -7.08 9.28 13.90
N GLN A 203 -6.55 9.00 15.08
CA GLN A 203 -6.19 7.63 15.47
C GLN A 203 -7.41 6.73 15.54
N ALA A 204 -8.49 7.17 16.20
CA ALA A 204 -9.75 6.42 16.27
C ALA A 204 -10.40 6.28 14.89
N PHE A 205 -10.33 7.31 14.05
CA PHE A 205 -10.81 7.28 12.67
C PHE A 205 -10.11 6.17 11.87
N TRP A 206 -8.77 6.15 11.84
CA TRP A 206 -8.03 5.15 11.07
C TRP A 206 -8.28 3.73 11.57
N MET A 207 -8.39 3.53 12.89
CA MET A 207 -8.72 2.23 13.45
C MET A 207 -10.13 1.77 13.01
N GLY A 208 -11.14 2.65 13.13
CA GLY A 208 -12.50 2.35 12.69
C GLY A 208 -12.64 2.16 11.18
N TYR A 209 -11.88 2.92 10.40
CA TYR A 209 -11.80 2.79 8.94
C TYR A 209 -11.24 1.42 8.54
N ALA A 210 -10.13 1.03 9.14
CA ALA A 210 -9.49 -0.28 8.91
C ALA A 210 -10.44 -1.44 9.25
N GLN A 211 -11.09 -1.40 10.42
CA GLN A 211 -12.02 -2.46 10.85
C GLN A 211 -13.25 -2.57 9.93
N ARG A 212 -13.88 -1.44 9.58
CA ARG A 212 -15.08 -1.41 8.74
C ARG A 212 -14.79 -1.93 7.34
N LEU A 213 -13.71 -1.45 6.73
CA LEU A 213 -13.31 -1.92 5.41
C LEU A 213 -12.86 -3.37 5.44
N GLY A 214 -12.09 -3.77 6.44
CA GLY A 214 -11.65 -5.16 6.55
C GLY A 214 -12.82 -6.15 6.59
N ARG A 215 -13.87 -5.86 7.36
CA ARG A 215 -15.10 -6.67 7.37
C ARG A 215 -15.74 -6.73 5.99
N ARG A 216 -15.93 -5.59 5.34
CA ARG A 216 -16.57 -5.54 4.00
C ARG A 216 -15.76 -6.24 2.92
N LEU A 217 -14.44 -6.11 2.97
CA LEU A 217 -13.54 -6.79 2.04
C LEU A 217 -13.63 -8.31 2.25
N ALA A 218 -13.66 -8.78 3.50
CA ALA A 218 -13.86 -10.20 3.80
C ALA A 218 -15.22 -10.69 3.26
N ASP A 219 -16.32 -9.99 3.55
CA ASP A 219 -17.66 -10.34 3.05
C ASP A 219 -17.73 -10.32 1.51
N GLY A 220 -16.96 -9.44 0.85
CA GLY A 220 -16.83 -9.38 -0.60
C GLY A 220 -16.06 -10.57 -1.17
N ALA A 221 -14.95 -10.94 -0.52
CA ALA A 221 -14.13 -12.08 -0.92
C ALA A 221 -14.89 -13.40 -0.78
N GLU A 222 -15.59 -13.61 0.33
CA GLU A 222 -16.41 -14.80 0.58
C GLU A 222 -17.49 -14.97 -0.50
N ARG A 223 -18.18 -13.88 -0.87
CA ARG A 223 -19.18 -13.89 -1.94
C ARG A 223 -18.59 -14.22 -3.31
N ALA A 224 -17.40 -13.70 -3.62
CA ALA A 224 -16.71 -14.01 -4.86
C ALA A 224 -16.30 -15.49 -4.93
N THR A 225 -15.82 -16.06 -3.83
CA THR A 225 -15.46 -17.49 -3.76
C THR A 225 -16.68 -18.41 -3.83
N ALA A 226 -17.81 -18.02 -3.27
CA ALA A 226 -19.03 -18.83 -3.31
C ALA A 226 -19.72 -18.83 -4.70
N ALA A 227 -19.42 -17.85 -5.54
CA ALA A 227 -20.01 -17.71 -6.88
C ALA A 227 -19.15 -18.33 -8.00
N ALA A 228 -17.94 -18.80 -7.67
CA ALA A 228 -16.99 -19.43 -8.59
C ALA A 228 -17.19 -20.95 -8.63
#